data_AF-A0A7K8K9B6-F1
#
_entry.id   AF-A0A7K8K9B6-F1
#
_cell.length_a   1.000
_cell.length_b   1.000
_cell.length_c   1.000
_cell.angle_alpha   90.00
_cell.angle_beta   90.00
_cell.angle_gamma   90.00
#
_symmetry.space_group_name_H-M   'P 1'
#
loop_
_entity.id
_entity.type
_entity.pdbx_description
1 polymer ?
#
loop_
_entity_poly.entity_id
_entity_poly.type
_entity_poly.pdbx_seq_one_letter_code
_entity_poly.pdbx_strand_id
1 'polypeptide(L)'
;VTEGNTRADALTNAALVPNTLMQAKLSHEFYHQNSTALQRQFKLTREQARAIVRSCSSCQNTTMPPLYRVNLRGLCSQELWQSDITHVPSFGRYKYVHVTIDTHCSLLFASAH
;
A
#
# COMPACT_ATOMS: atom_id res chain seq x y z
N VAL A 1 -42.64 35.12 -4.19
CA VAL A 1 -42.23 33.70 -4.11
C VAL A 1 -42.94 33.10 -2.92
N THR A 2 -43.83 32.13 -3.13
CA THR A 2 -44.72 31.57 -2.09
C THR A 2 -43.98 30.54 -1.23
N GLU A 3 -44.36 30.43 0.05
CA GLU A 3 -43.79 29.50 1.04
C GLU A 3 -43.79 28.03 0.57
N GLY A 4 -44.76 27.68 -0.28
CA GLY A 4 -44.82 26.38 -0.95
C GLY A 4 -43.62 26.10 -1.84
N ASN A 5 -43.08 27.11 -2.54
CA ASN A 5 -41.89 26.94 -3.38
C ASN A 5 -40.64 26.72 -2.54
N THR A 6 -40.49 27.46 -1.43
CA THR A 6 -39.36 27.23 -0.52
C THR A 6 -39.39 25.84 0.13
N ARG A 7 -40.59 25.31 0.40
CA ARG A 7 -40.76 23.97 0.95
C ARG A 7 -40.57 22.88 -0.11
N ALA A 8 -41.00 23.12 -1.35
CA ALA A 8 -40.74 22.25 -2.48
C ALA A 8 -39.24 22.20 -2.82
N ASP A 9 -38.54 23.34 -2.80
CA ASP A 9 -37.09 23.45 -3.01
C ASP A 9 -36.28 22.79 -1.86
N ALA A 10 -36.76 22.90 -0.62
CA ALA A 10 -36.15 22.23 0.53
C ALA A 10 -36.34 20.70 0.48
N LEU A 11 -37.53 20.24 0.07
CA LEU A 11 -37.83 18.81 -0.06
C LEU A 11 -37.17 18.20 -1.29
N THR A 12 -37.03 18.95 -2.40
CA THR A 12 -36.24 18.50 -3.55
C THR A 12 -34.76 18.47 -3.21
N ASN A 13 -34.20 19.46 -2.50
CA ASN A 13 -32.81 19.37 -2.03
C ASN A 13 -32.54 18.20 -1.08
N ALA A 14 -33.52 17.80 -0.27
CA ALA A 14 -33.41 16.62 0.60
C ALA A 14 -33.64 15.29 -0.15
N ALA A 15 -34.44 15.29 -1.21
CA ALA A 15 -34.82 14.09 -1.97
C ALA A 15 -33.99 13.82 -3.24
N LEU A 16 -33.25 14.83 -3.75
CA LEU A 16 -32.41 14.71 -4.96
C LEU A 16 -30.94 14.39 -4.71
N VAL A 17 -30.54 13.98 -3.51
CA VAL A 17 -29.19 13.43 -3.33
C VAL A 17 -29.27 11.92 -3.57
N PRO A 18 -28.99 11.39 -4.78
CA PRO A 18 -28.41 10.06 -4.83
C PRO A 18 -27.12 10.18 -4.03
N ASN A 19 -27.17 9.64 -2.80
CA ASN A 19 -26.12 9.47 -1.82
C ASN A 19 -24.78 9.98 -2.34
N THR A 20 -24.24 11.11 -1.84
CA THR A 20 -23.03 11.79 -2.34
C THR A 20 -21.86 10.82 -2.68
N LEU A 21 -21.82 9.69 -1.98
CA LEU A 21 -20.95 8.54 -2.24
C LEU A 21 -21.17 7.85 -3.61
N MET A 22 -22.40 7.66 -4.06
CA MET A 22 -22.77 7.12 -5.37
C MET A 22 -22.37 8.06 -6.51
N GLN A 23 -22.56 9.37 -6.35
CA GLN A 23 -22.06 10.36 -7.32
C GLN A 23 -20.52 10.32 -7.40
N ALA A 24 -19.84 10.23 -6.25
CA ALA A 24 -18.39 10.10 -6.22
C ALA A 24 -17.89 8.80 -6.88
N LYS A 25 -18.63 7.69 -6.76
CA LYS A 25 -18.32 6.43 -7.46
C LYS A 25 -18.40 6.60 -8.97
N LEU A 26 -19.49 7.18 -9.48
CA LEU A 26 -19.67 7.42 -10.92
C LEU A 26 -18.60 8.39 -11.47
N SER A 27 -18.29 9.46 -10.73
CA SER A 27 -17.22 10.39 -11.11
C SER A 27 -15.86 9.69 -11.15
N HIS A 28 -15.56 8.84 -10.16
CA HIS A 28 -14.31 8.08 -10.14
C HIS A 28 -14.24 7.03 -11.26
N GLU A 29 -15.33 6.37 -11.59
CA GLU A 29 -15.41 5.40 -12.69
C GLU A 29 -15.11 6.06 -14.04
N PHE A 30 -15.57 7.29 -14.24
CA PHE A 30 -15.35 8.03 -15.49
C PHE A 30 -13.96 8.70 -15.56
N TYR A 31 -13.52 9.36 -14.48
CA TYR A 31 -12.32 10.21 -14.50
C TYR A 31 -11.09 9.62 -13.77
N HIS A 32 -11.24 8.52 -13.04
CA HIS A 32 -10.20 7.93 -12.18
C HIS A 32 -9.52 8.94 -11.22
N GLN A 33 -10.30 9.89 -10.70
CA GLN A 33 -9.82 10.92 -9.77
C GLN A 33 -9.22 10.30 -8.50
N ASN A 34 -8.14 10.88 -7.97
CA ASN A 34 -7.52 10.41 -6.74
C ASN A 34 -8.39 10.64 -5.49
N SER A 35 -8.07 9.95 -4.39
CA SER A 35 -8.88 10.01 -3.16
C SER A 35 -8.98 11.41 -2.55
N THR A 36 -7.95 12.25 -2.68
CA THR A 36 -7.96 13.63 -2.16
C THR A 36 -8.92 14.53 -2.96
N ALA A 37 -8.97 14.37 -4.28
CA ALA A 37 -9.91 15.08 -5.14
C ALA A 37 -11.35 14.71 -4.80
N LEU A 38 -11.64 13.41 -4.68
CA LEU A 38 -12.97 12.92 -4.28
C LEU A 38 -13.39 13.44 -2.89
N GLN A 39 -12.45 13.43 -1.92
CA GLN A 39 -12.70 13.94 -0.58
C GLN A 39 -13.13 15.42 -0.60
N ARG A 40 -12.44 16.25 -1.38
CA ARG A 40 -12.71 17.69 -1.45
C ARG A 40 -13.97 18.01 -2.24
N GLN A 41 -14.17 17.37 -3.39
CA GLN A 41 -15.29 17.65 -4.29
C GLN A 41 -16.63 17.17 -3.72
N PHE A 42 -16.64 15.97 -3.14
CA PHE A 42 -17.86 15.32 -2.65
C PHE A 42 -17.99 15.41 -1.12
N LYS A 43 -17.10 16.15 -0.44
CA LYS A 43 -17.07 16.31 1.02
C LYS A 43 -17.14 14.96 1.77
N LEU A 44 -16.49 13.94 1.22
CA LEU A 44 -16.46 12.58 1.80
C LEU A 44 -15.50 12.50 2.98
N THR A 45 -15.66 11.49 3.83
CA THR A 45 -14.59 11.13 4.76
C THR A 45 -13.38 10.58 3.98
N ARG A 46 -12.20 10.68 4.59
CA ARG A 46 -10.97 10.15 3.99
C ARG A 46 -11.08 8.65 3.72
N GLU A 47 -11.74 7.92 4.63
CA GLU A 47 -11.96 6.48 4.54
C GLU A 47 -12.90 6.12 3.37
N GLN A 48 -13.99 6.87 3.18
CA GLN A 48 -14.90 6.69 2.04
C GLN A 48 -14.19 6.94 0.70
N ALA A 49 -13.46 8.05 0.58
CA ALA A 49 -12.75 8.38 -0.65
C ALA A 49 -11.66 7.36 -0.99
N ARG A 50 -10.93 6.85 0.02
CA ARG A 50 -9.98 5.75 -0.17
C ARG A 50 -10.66 4.44 -0.57
N ALA A 51 -11.83 4.13 -0.02
CA ALA A 51 -12.57 2.93 -0.37
C ALA A 51 -13.01 2.94 -1.84
N ILE A 52 -13.46 4.08 -2.37
CA ILE A 52 -13.82 4.23 -3.79
C ILE A 52 -12.62 3.91 -4.68
N VAL A 53 -11.47 4.56 -4.45
CA VAL A 53 -10.26 4.32 -5.25
C VAL A 53 -9.76 2.88 -5.12
N ARG A 54 -9.78 2.31 -3.91
CA ARG A 54 -9.37 0.91 -3.67
C ARG A 54 -10.29 -0.10 -4.34
N SER A 55 -11.56 0.20 -4.53
CA SER A 55 -12.51 -0.69 -5.19
C SER A 55 -12.40 -0.67 -6.72
N CYS A 56 -11.69 0.31 -7.30
CA CYS A 56 -11.51 0.43 -8.74
C CYS A 56 -10.40 -0.50 -9.24
N SER A 57 -10.75 -1.47 -10.09
CA SER A 57 -9.80 -2.43 -10.68
C SER A 57 -8.69 -1.76 -11.50
N SER A 58 -9.01 -0.72 -12.27
CA SER A 58 -8.01 0.04 -13.04
C SER A 58 -6.99 0.74 -12.15
N CYS A 59 -7.41 1.25 -10.99
CA CYS A 59 -6.55 1.95 -10.03
C CYS A 59 -5.78 1.01 -9.09
N GLN A 60 -6.25 -0.23 -8.89
CA GLN A 60 -5.56 -1.22 -8.04
C GLN A 60 -4.17 -1.56 -8.57
N ASN A 61 -4.03 -1.69 -9.89
CA ASN A 61 -2.74 -2.01 -10.53
C ASN A 61 -1.70 -0.88 -10.41
N THR A 62 -2.14 0.34 -10.12
CA THR A 62 -1.26 1.51 -9.90
C THR A 62 -0.82 1.63 -8.44
N THR A 63 -1.40 0.84 -7.53
CA THR A 63 -1.03 0.89 -6.12
C THR A 63 0.25 0.11 -5.92
N MET A 64 1.34 0.80 -5.59
CA MET A 64 2.57 0.14 -5.18
C MET A 64 2.28 -0.76 -3.97
N PRO A 65 2.60 -2.06 -4.03
CA PRO A 65 2.50 -2.91 -2.86
C PRO A 65 3.43 -2.33 -1.78
N PRO A 66 2.98 -2.28 -0.51
CA PRO A 66 3.85 -1.85 0.57
C PRO A 66 5.09 -2.74 0.59
N LEU A 67 6.28 -2.13 0.61
CA LEU A 67 7.55 -2.84 0.69
C LEU A 67 7.78 -3.32 2.12
N TYR A 68 7.01 -4.32 2.58
CA TYR A 68 7.17 -4.94 3.91
C TYR A 68 8.04 -6.20 3.87
N ARG A 69 8.93 -6.35 2.88
CA ARG A 69 9.86 -7.48 2.87
C ARG A 69 10.97 -7.21 3.89
N VAL A 70 10.91 -7.92 5.02
CA VAL A 70 11.96 -7.95 6.03
C VAL A 70 12.58 -9.35 6.02
N ASN A 71 13.91 -9.45 6.14
CA ASN A 71 14.58 -10.74 6.31
C ASN A 71 14.25 -11.32 7.68
N LEU A 72 13.76 -12.55 7.71
CA LEU A 72 13.51 -13.28 8.95
C LEU A 72 14.81 -13.46 9.74
N ARG A 73 14.72 -13.39 11.07
CA ARG A 73 15.83 -13.62 12.01
C ARG A 73 15.41 -14.65 13.06
N GLY A 74 16.38 -15.43 13.52
CA GLY A 74 16.18 -16.37 14.63
C GLY A 74 15.81 -15.65 15.91
N LEU A 75 14.94 -16.29 16.70
CA LEU A 75 14.54 -15.86 18.04
C LEU A 75 15.52 -16.37 19.11
N CYS A 76 16.25 -17.43 18.79
CA CYS A 76 17.27 -18.05 19.63
C CYS A 76 18.56 -18.33 18.83
N SER A 77 19.68 -18.46 19.55
CA SER A 77 20.95 -18.87 18.96
C SER A 77 20.82 -20.25 18.32
N GLN A 78 21.45 -20.43 17.17
CA GLN A 78 21.47 -21.63 16.33
C GLN A 78 20.13 -22.01 15.70
N GLU A 79 19.13 -21.13 15.74
CA GLU A 79 17.80 -21.38 15.14
C GLU A 79 17.76 -21.09 13.64
N LEU A 80 18.31 -19.95 13.22
CA LEU A 80 18.27 -19.51 11.83
C LEU A 80 19.62 -18.93 11.40
N TRP A 81 20.18 -19.54 10.36
CA TRP A 81 21.44 -19.12 9.74
C TRP A 81 21.18 -18.59 8.34
N GLN A 82 21.90 -17.54 7.96
CA GLN A 82 21.91 -17.01 6.61
C GLN A 82 23.28 -17.26 5.98
N SER A 83 23.29 -17.85 4.79
CA SER A 83 24.51 -18.12 4.03
C SER A 83 24.52 -17.34 2.72
N ASP A 84 25.68 -16.80 2.37
CA ASP A 84 25.92 -16.16 1.08
C ASP A 84 27.39 -16.36 0.67
N ILE A 85 27.73 -16.01 -0.58
CA ILE A 85 29.09 -16.06 -1.10
C ILE A 85 29.57 -14.63 -1.38
N THR A 86 30.70 -14.26 -0.78
CA THR A 86 31.37 -13.00 -1.08
C THR A 86 32.62 -13.20 -1.92
N HIS A 87 32.89 -12.26 -2.81
CA HIS A 87 34.04 -12.31 -3.70
C HIS A 87 35.21 -11.51 -3.13
N VAL A 88 36.31 -12.20 -2.80
CA VAL A 88 37.53 -11.65 -2.21
C VAL A 88 38.71 -11.91 -3.18
N PRO A 89 39.03 -10.97 -4.10
CA PRO A 89 40.01 -11.20 -5.16
C PRO A 89 41.41 -11.59 -4.68
N SER A 90 41.83 -11.15 -3.50
CA SER A 90 43.14 -11.45 -2.93
C SER A 90 43.37 -12.93 -2.65
N PHE A 91 42.32 -13.76 -2.62
CA PHE A 91 42.42 -15.21 -2.43
C PHE A 91 42.63 -15.98 -3.75
N GLY A 92 42.77 -15.29 -4.89
CA GLY A 92 43.12 -15.92 -6.17
C GLY A 92 42.08 -16.93 -6.63
N ARG A 93 42.45 -18.21 -6.79
CA ARG A 93 41.50 -19.27 -7.16
C ARG A 93 40.38 -19.48 -6.12
N TYR A 94 40.65 -19.14 -4.86
CA TYR A 94 39.74 -19.28 -3.73
C TYR A 94 38.99 -17.99 -3.41
N LYS A 95 38.86 -17.10 -4.40
CA LYS A 95 38.20 -15.80 -4.29
C LYS A 95 36.72 -15.85 -3.93
N TYR A 96 36.07 -17.02 -3.99
CA TYR A 96 34.68 -17.18 -3.60
C TYR A 96 34.62 -17.71 -2.16
N VAL A 97 34.35 -16.82 -1.22
CA VAL A 97 34.30 -17.16 0.21
C VAL A 97 32.85 -17.41 0.60
N HIS A 98 32.57 -18.62 1.09
CA HIS A 98 31.27 -18.96 1.66
C HIS A 98 31.20 -18.37 3.07
N VAL A 99 30.17 -17.59 3.36
CA VAL A 99 29.94 -16.95 4.65
C VAL A 99 28.58 -17.38 5.16
N THR A 100 28.54 -17.84 6.40
CA THR A 100 27.31 -18.25 7.09
C THR A 100 27.25 -17.52 8.43
N ILE A 101 26.16 -16.82 8.69
CA ILE A 101 25.96 -16.05 9.92
C ILE A 101 24.69 -16.48 10.64
N ASP A 102 24.82 -16.68 11.95
CA ASP A 102 23.67 -16.87 12.83
C ASP A 102 22.92 -15.55 12.97
N THR A 103 21.67 -15.53 12.56
CA THR A 103 20.88 -14.29 12.48
C THR A 103 20.44 -13.75 13.85
N HIS A 104 20.61 -14.53 14.93
CA HIS A 104 20.29 -14.16 16.30
C HIS A 104 21.52 -13.71 17.09
N CYS A 105 22.54 -14.57 17.21
CA CYS A 105 23.74 -14.33 18.01
C CYS A 105 24.90 -13.70 17.21
N SER A 106 24.73 -13.49 15.90
CA SER A 106 25.75 -12.92 15.01
C SER A 106 27.06 -13.72 14.96
N LEU A 107 27.02 -15.01 15.27
CA LEU A 107 28.14 -15.93 15.10
C LEU A 107 28.41 -16.11 13.60
N LEU A 108 29.66 -15.92 13.17
CA LEU A 108 30.05 -15.98 11.77
C LEU A 108 31.02 -17.12 11.49
N PHE A 109 30.73 -17.86 10.43
CA PHE A 109 31.62 -18.87 9.86
C PHE A 109 31.96 -18.49 8.41
N ALA A 110 33.24 -18.59 8.05
CA ALA A 110 33.71 -18.31 6.70
C ALA A 110 34.67 -19.40 6.23
N SER A 111 34.52 -19.86 4.99
CA SER A 111 35.43 -20.82 4.37
C SER A 111 35.74 -20.43 2.92
N ALA A 112 37.00 -20.62 2.55
CA ALA A 112 37.50 -20.49 1.19
C ALA A 112 38.11 -21.84 0.80
N HIS A 113 37.65 -22.43 -0.30
CA HIS A 113 38.04 -23.77 -0.74
C HIS A 113 38.10 -23.88 -2.26
#